data_AF-A0A259TM29-F1
#
_entry.id   AF-A0A259TM29-F1
#
_cell.length_a   1.000
_cell.length_b   1.000
_cell.length_c   1.000
_cell.angle_alpha   90.00
_cell.angle_beta   90.00
_cell.angle_gamma   90.00
#
_symmetry.space_group_name_H-M   'P 1'
#
loop_
_entity.id
_entity.type
_entity.pdbx_description
1 polymer ?
#
loop_
_entity_poly.entity_id
_entity_poly.type
_entity_poly.pdbx_seq_one_letter_code
_entity_poly.pdbx_strand_id
1 'polypeptide(L)'
;MNKDHTSETSTTQVMNAFERFTKRSIWPAYAGFWWALLYAVFVRFYEAAAGTIGGFGQLSDPDAFSLASYGAGVLIMICGFILLGLVKPWGLTVPVWVPHFRHKRIPRLFILIPTLFSSAMLIAHGTTGIVTKTLFLIGAIPLELQGWAVIDKERLAVWDLFFYEPWFLIMGILSGLAAAYYAHATGVMLPRFRQWVIRFVVIVSLLTLLLIASIVFGFSNILSF
;
A
#
# COMPACT_ATOMS: atom_id res chain seq x y z
N MET A 1 46.36 34.49 -25.19
CA MET A 1 44.94 34.18 -25.44
C MET A 1 44.51 33.16 -24.40
N ASN A 2 43.80 33.64 -23.38
CA ASN A 2 43.39 32.88 -22.20
C ASN A 2 42.29 31.89 -22.60
N LYS A 3 42.42 30.60 -22.28
CA LYS A 3 41.32 29.64 -22.43
C LYS A 3 40.50 29.70 -21.15
N ASP A 4 39.24 30.09 -21.30
CA ASP A 4 38.24 30.15 -20.23
C ASP A 4 38.16 28.82 -19.48
N HIS A 5 38.35 28.91 -18.17
CA HIS A 5 37.94 27.88 -17.22
C HIS A 5 36.41 27.83 -17.21
N THR A 6 35.83 26.84 -17.90
CA THR A 6 34.47 26.40 -17.62
C THR A 6 34.43 25.83 -16.20
N SER A 7 34.08 26.67 -15.24
CA SER A 7 33.68 26.22 -13.92
C SER A 7 32.35 25.47 -14.06
N GLU A 8 32.42 24.16 -14.29
CA GLU A 8 31.31 23.28 -13.95
C GLU A 8 31.11 23.40 -12.44
N THR A 9 30.23 24.30 -12.04
CA THR A 9 29.64 24.30 -10.70
C THR A 9 28.84 23.01 -10.59
N SER A 10 29.51 21.92 -10.22
CA SER A 10 28.86 20.71 -9.74
C SER A 10 28.12 21.13 -8.48
N THR A 11 26.87 21.57 -8.65
CA THR A 11 25.97 21.89 -7.55
C THR A 11 25.75 20.56 -6.86
N THR A 12 26.54 20.29 -5.83
CA THR A 12 26.46 19.07 -5.05
C THR A 12 25.09 19.10 -4.42
N GLN A 13 24.12 18.40 -5.03
CA GLN A 13 22.74 18.47 -4.56
C GLN A 13 22.67 17.89 -3.16
N VAL A 14 22.49 18.78 -2.18
CA VAL A 14 22.38 18.39 -0.78
C VAL A 14 21.08 17.62 -0.58
N MET A 15 21.21 16.41 -0.07
CA MET A 15 20.06 15.56 0.27
C MET A 15 19.36 16.09 1.52
N ASN A 16 18.02 16.12 1.52
CA ASN A 16 17.24 16.44 2.73
C ASN A 16 17.16 15.24 3.70
N ALA A 17 16.53 15.43 4.87
CA ALA A 17 16.43 14.39 5.89
C ALA A 17 15.68 13.14 5.39
N PHE A 18 14.57 13.32 4.68
CA PHE A 18 13.77 12.23 4.12
C PHE A 18 14.58 11.40 3.11
N GLU A 19 15.29 12.05 2.20
CA GLU A 19 16.12 11.39 1.18
C GLU A 19 17.26 10.60 1.81
N ARG A 20 17.90 11.13 2.86
CA ARG A 20 18.94 10.39 3.60
C ARG A 20 18.37 9.18 4.31
N PHE A 21 17.17 9.32 4.89
CA PHE A 21 16.46 8.25 5.55
C PHE A 21 16.09 7.14 4.55
N THR A 22 15.37 7.45 3.47
CA THR A 22 14.92 6.46 2.49
C THR A 22 16.09 5.76 1.79
N LYS A 23 17.22 6.44 1.58
CA LYS A 23 18.41 5.82 0.99
C LYS A 23 19.07 4.74 1.89
N ARG A 24 18.87 4.80 3.20
CA ARG A 24 19.49 3.87 4.18
C ARG A 24 18.49 2.88 4.79
N SER A 25 17.22 3.20 4.78
CA SER A 25 16.17 2.43 5.46
C SER A 25 15.70 1.24 4.62
N ILE A 26 16.38 0.10 4.74
CA ILE A 26 15.92 -1.19 4.19
C ILE A 26 14.84 -1.85 5.07
N TRP A 27 14.77 -1.48 6.34
CA TRP A 27 13.87 -2.08 7.32
C TRP A 27 12.39 -2.04 6.94
N PRO A 28 11.84 -1.02 6.23
CA PRO A 28 10.42 -1.00 5.87
C PRO A 28 10.01 -2.17 4.97
N ALA A 29 10.93 -2.69 4.16
CA ALA A 29 10.68 -3.88 3.35
C ALA A 29 10.53 -5.14 4.20
N TYR A 30 11.40 -5.32 5.21
CA TYR A 30 11.31 -6.46 6.13
C TYR A 30 10.10 -6.35 7.05
N ALA A 31 9.85 -5.17 7.60
CA ALA A 31 8.67 -4.89 8.41
C ALA A 31 7.40 -5.13 7.58
N GLY A 32 7.34 -4.61 6.34
CA GLY A 32 6.21 -4.81 5.44
C GLY A 32 5.99 -6.26 5.04
N PHE A 33 7.06 -7.03 4.84
CA PHE A 33 6.96 -8.49 4.62
C PHE A 33 6.28 -9.18 5.79
N TRP A 34 6.75 -8.96 7.02
CA TRP A 34 6.16 -9.57 8.21
C TRP A 34 4.75 -9.06 8.47
N TRP A 35 4.50 -7.76 8.27
CA TRP A 35 3.17 -7.16 8.41
C TRP A 35 2.17 -7.76 7.43
N ALA A 36 2.57 -7.99 6.18
CA ALA A 36 1.73 -8.68 5.20
C ALA A 36 1.47 -10.15 5.60
N LEU A 37 2.51 -10.86 6.05
CA LEU A 37 2.39 -12.26 6.44
C LEU A 37 1.47 -12.45 7.65
N LEU A 38 1.63 -11.62 8.68
CA LEU A 38 0.78 -11.64 9.86
C LEU A 38 -0.69 -11.41 9.49
N TYR A 39 -0.97 -10.47 8.59
CA TYR A 39 -2.32 -10.22 8.12
C TYR A 39 -2.89 -11.38 7.31
N ALA A 40 -2.10 -11.90 6.36
CA ALA A 40 -2.52 -13.01 5.52
C ALA A 40 -2.89 -14.23 6.37
N VAL A 41 -2.07 -14.55 7.38
CA VAL A 41 -2.27 -15.73 8.23
C VAL A 41 -3.37 -15.50 9.26
N PHE A 42 -3.23 -14.47 10.10
CA PHE A 42 -4.10 -14.30 11.28
C PHE A 42 -5.42 -13.62 10.99
N VAL A 43 -5.55 -12.95 9.84
CA VAL A 43 -6.79 -12.30 9.44
C VAL A 43 -7.40 -13.06 8.26
N ARG A 44 -6.76 -13.07 7.09
CA ARG A 44 -7.39 -13.60 5.86
C ARG A 44 -7.56 -15.12 5.83
N PHE A 45 -6.54 -15.90 6.17
CA PHE A 45 -6.67 -17.36 6.22
C PHE A 45 -7.51 -17.82 7.39
N TYR A 46 -7.50 -17.07 8.49
CA TYR A 46 -8.40 -17.31 9.61
C TYR A 46 -9.87 -17.07 9.22
N GLU A 47 -10.19 -15.94 8.58
CA GLU A 47 -11.52 -15.66 7.99
C GLU A 47 -11.94 -16.73 6.97
N ALA A 48 -11.01 -17.14 6.10
CA ALA A 48 -11.26 -18.21 5.13
C ALA A 48 -11.61 -19.55 5.80
N ALA A 49 -11.02 -19.84 6.96
CA ALA A 49 -11.32 -21.02 7.76
C ALA A 49 -12.59 -20.89 8.63
N ALA A 50 -13.51 -19.97 8.27
CA ALA A 50 -14.72 -19.63 9.02
C ALA A 50 -14.46 -19.06 10.42
N GLY A 51 -13.29 -18.44 10.62
CA GLY A 51 -12.97 -17.72 11.83
C GLY A 51 -13.88 -16.51 12.07
N THR A 52 -14.21 -16.24 13.33
CA THR A 52 -15.23 -15.25 13.71
C THR A 52 -14.69 -13.96 14.34
N ILE A 53 -13.37 -13.86 14.57
CA ILE A 53 -12.72 -12.65 15.08
C ILE A 53 -12.90 -11.52 14.07
N GLY A 54 -13.44 -10.39 14.52
CA GLY A 54 -13.78 -9.26 13.63
C GLY A 54 -15.10 -9.43 12.86
N GLY A 55 -15.70 -10.63 12.89
CA GLY A 55 -17.01 -10.89 12.30
C GLY A 55 -18.14 -10.53 13.26
N PHE A 56 -18.61 -9.28 13.21
CA PHE A 56 -19.73 -8.80 14.04
C PHE A 56 -21.10 -8.95 13.36
N GLY A 57 -21.29 -10.03 12.61
CA GLY A 57 -22.50 -10.24 11.83
C GLY A 57 -22.56 -11.58 11.11
N GLN A 58 -23.64 -11.76 10.34
CA GLN A 58 -23.84 -12.86 9.43
C GLN A 58 -23.72 -12.36 7.99
N LEU A 59 -22.84 -12.99 7.21
CA LEU A 59 -22.65 -12.71 5.80
C LEU A 59 -23.79 -13.30 4.98
N SER A 60 -24.17 -12.62 3.90
CA SER A 60 -25.21 -13.11 2.99
C SER A 60 -24.76 -14.36 2.20
N ASP A 61 -23.45 -14.48 1.92
CA ASP A 61 -22.85 -15.62 1.24
C ASP A 61 -21.50 -15.98 1.92
N PRO A 62 -21.52 -16.88 2.92
CA PRO A 62 -20.33 -17.28 3.67
C PRO A 62 -19.27 -17.98 2.79
N ASP A 63 -19.69 -18.78 1.82
CA ASP A 63 -18.79 -19.57 0.97
C ASP A 63 -18.02 -18.66 0.00
N ALA A 64 -18.72 -17.70 -0.62
CA ALA A 64 -18.07 -16.71 -1.46
C ALA A 64 -17.08 -15.84 -0.67
N PHE A 65 -17.44 -15.46 0.56
CA PHE A 65 -16.55 -14.70 1.44
C PHE A 65 -15.31 -15.50 1.85
N SER A 66 -15.45 -16.79 2.17
CA SER A 66 -14.32 -17.66 2.50
C SER A 66 -13.33 -17.75 1.33
N LEU A 67 -13.84 -18.00 0.11
CA LEU A 67 -12.99 -18.07 -1.09
C LEU A 67 -12.31 -16.73 -1.39
N ALA A 68 -13.03 -15.61 -1.27
CA ALA A 68 -12.46 -14.27 -1.44
C ALA A 68 -11.36 -13.99 -0.40
N SER A 69 -11.58 -14.38 0.85
CA SER A 69 -10.61 -14.21 1.94
C SER A 69 -9.36 -15.04 1.70
N TYR A 70 -9.50 -16.29 1.25
CA TYR A 70 -8.36 -17.12 0.88
C TYR A 70 -7.55 -16.50 -0.27
N GLY A 71 -8.22 -16.08 -1.35
CA GLY A 71 -7.57 -15.42 -2.48
C GLY A 71 -6.85 -14.14 -2.08
N ALA A 72 -7.48 -13.32 -1.24
CA ALA A 72 -6.88 -12.11 -0.69
C ALA A 72 -5.64 -12.43 0.19
N GLY A 73 -5.71 -13.47 1.02
CA GLY A 73 -4.58 -13.92 1.85
C GLY A 73 -3.37 -14.31 1.01
N VAL A 74 -3.57 -15.09 -0.06
CA VAL A 74 -2.50 -15.47 -0.99
C VAL A 74 -1.91 -14.24 -1.68
N LEU A 75 -2.76 -13.33 -2.17
CA LEU A 75 -2.30 -12.10 -2.84
C LEU A 75 -1.48 -11.22 -1.89
N ILE A 76 -1.93 -11.02 -0.65
CA ILE A 76 -1.23 -10.23 0.35
C ILE A 76 0.12 -10.86 0.69
N MET A 77 0.18 -12.18 0.83
CA MET A 77 1.44 -12.88 1.05
C MET A 77 2.42 -12.68 -0.11
N ILE A 78 1.96 -12.76 -1.36
CA ILE A 78 2.77 -12.45 -2.55
C ILE A 78 3.29 -11.01 -2.48
N CYS A 79 2.44 -10.03 -2.15
CA CYS A 79 2.85 -8.64 -1.96
C CYS A 79 3.93 -8.50 -0.89
N GLY A 80 3.82 -9.24 0.23
CA GLY A 80 4.86 -9.32 1.25
C GLY A 80 6.20 -9.79 0.67
N PHE A 81 6.20 -10.87 -0.11
CA PHE A 81 7.41 -11.37 -0.77
C PHE A 81 7.98 -10.38 -1.81
N ILE A 82 7.13 -9.64 -2.52
CA ILE A 82 7.57 -8.58 -3.44
C ILE A 82 8.33 -7.49 -2.65
N LEU A 83 7.84 -7.09 -1.46
CA LEU A 83 8.56 -6.13 -0.62
C LEU A 83 9.93 -6.65 -0.21
N LEU A 84 10.04 -7.91 0.17
CA LEU A 84 11.33 -8.54 0.46
C LEU A 84 12.25 -8.54 -0.78
N GLY A 85 11.68 -8.75 -1.96
CA GLY A 85 12.38 -8.68 -3.25
C GLY A 85 12.97 -7.30 -3.56
N LEU A 86 12.35 -6.21 -3.11
CA LEU A 86 12.87 -4.85 -3.31
C LEU A 86 14.25 -4.65 -2.64
N VAL A 87 14.57 -5.39 -1.59
CA VAL A 87 15.83 -5.22 -0.84
C VAL A 87 16.82 -6.36 -1.04
N LYS A 88 16.43 -7.43 -1.75
CA LYS A 88 17.28 -8.61 -1.96
C LYS A 88 17.78 -8.71 -3.41
N PRO A 89 18.99 -9.24 -3.64
CA PRO A 89 19.54 -9.41 -4.98
C PRO A 89 18.64 -10.23 -5.92
N TRP A 90 17.96 -11.24 -5.39
CA TRP A 90 17.06 -12.11 -6.17
C TRP A 90 15.80 -11.40 -6.66
N GLY A 91 15.39 -10.27 -6.06
CA GLY A 91 14.27 -9.47 -6.57
C GLY A 91 14.67 -8.45 -7.64
N LEU A 92 15.98 -8.34 -7.94
CA LEU A 92 16.52 -7.44 -8.96
C LEU A 92 16.84 -8.16 -10.28
N THR A 93 17.03 -9.48 -10.23
CA THR A 93 17.42 -10.31 -11.37
C THR A 93 16.48 -11.48 -11.52
N VAL A 94 16.11 -11.79 -12.76
CA VAL A 94 15.27 -12.94 -13.03
C VAL A 94 15.99 -14.25 -12.62
N PRO A 95 15.32 -15.14 -11.88
CA PRO A 95 15.90 -16.41 -11.45
C PRO A 95 16.40 -17.31 -12.58
N VAL A 96 17.37 -18.17 -12.27
CA VAL A 96 18.04 -19.07 -13.24
C VAL A 96 17.08 -20.08 -13.88
N TRP A 97 15.99 -20.41 -13.18
CA TRP A 97 14.98 -21.37 -13.63
C TRP A 97 14.01 -20.81 -14.68
N VAL A 98 14.01 -19.49 -14.96
CA VAL A 98 13.16 -18.88 -16.01
C VAL A 98 13.91 -18.91 -17.36
N PRO A 99 13.56 -19.82 -18.29
CA PRO A 99 14.45 -20.19 -19.40
C PRO A 99 14.75 -19.06 -20.41
N HIS A 100 13.86 -18.08 -20.53
CA HIS A 100 13.95 -17.00 -21.54
C HIS A 100 14.54 -15.68 -21.02
N PHE A 101 14.54 -15.48 -19.70
CA PHE A 101 14.93 -14.21 -19.07
C PHE A 101 16.05 -14.35 -18.04
N ARG A 102 16.66 -15.53 -17.94
CA ARG A 102 17.76 -15.87 -17.03
C ARG A 102 18.80 -14.73 -16.93
N HIS A 103 19.11 -14.32 -15.70
CA HIS A 103 20.09 -13.27 -15.36
C HIS A 103 19.81 -11.86 -15.91
N LYS A 104 18.69 -11.62 -16.62
CA LYS A 104 18.31 -10.26 -17.00
C LYS A 104 17.84 -9.49 -15.77
N ARG A 105 18.19 -8.21 -15.70
CA ARG A 105 17.67 -7.30 -14.67
C ARG A 105 16.20 -7.03 -14.95
N ILE A 106 15.36 -7.14 -13.92
CA ILE A 106 13.96 -6.76 -14.02
C ILE A 106 13.91 -5.24 -14.22
N PRO A 107 13.20 -4.71 -15.24
CA PRO A 107 13.15 -3.26 -15.42
C PRO A 107 12.48 -2.64 -14.20
N ARG A 108 13.17 -1.69 -13.55
CA ARG A 108 12.76 -1.12 -12.25
C ARG A 108 11.30 -0.68 -12.17
N LEU A 109 10.74 -0.17 -13.27
CA LEU A 109 9.36 0.32 -13.31
C LEU A 109 8.33 -0.79 -13.18
N PHE A 110 8.63 -2.02 -13.61
CA PHE A 110 7.73 -3.17 -13.45
C PHE A 110 7.49 -3.53 -11.99
N ILE A 111 8.44 -3.22 -11.10
CA ILE A 111 8.27 -3.46 -9.67
C ILE A 111 7.79 -2.18 -8.97
N LEU A 112 8.35 -1.03 -9.36
CA LEU A 112 8.05 0.25 -8.70
C LEU A 112 6.60 0.69 -8.92
N ILE A 113 6.07 0.60 -10.14
CA ILE A 113 4.69 1.04 -10.45
C ILE A 113 3.65 0.26 -9.64
N PRO A 114 3.60 -1.09 -9.66
CA PRO A 114 2.60 -1.81 -8.87
C PRO A 114 2.80 -1.63 -7.36
N THR A 115 4.04 -1.48 -6.88
CA THR A 115 4.30 -1.21 -5.45
C THR A 115 3.76 0.17 -5.05
N LEU A 116 4.02 1.21 -5.84
CA LEU A 116 3.50 2.55 -5.58
C LEU A 116 1.98 2.60 -5.72
N PHE A 117 1.41 1.94 -6.73
CA PHE A 117 -0.04 1.83 -6.89
C PHE A 117 -0.69 1.17 -5.66
N SER A 118 -0.14 0.04 -5.21
CA SER A 118 -0.63 -0.66 -4.01
C SER A 118 -0.47 0.19 -2.75
N SER A 119 0.68 0.86 -2.59
CA SER A 119 0.92 1.79 -1.48
C SER A 119 -0.12 2.92 -1.45
N ALA A 120 -0.42 3.52 -2.61
CA ALA A 120 -1.41 4.57 -2.73
C ALA A 120 -2.82 4.08 -2.37
N MET A 121 -3.22 2.91 -2.89
CA MET A 121 -4.52 2.30 -2.56
C MET A 121 -4.65 1.98 -1.08
N LEU A 122 -3.60 1.43 -0.46
CA LEU A 122 -3.59 1.06 0.96
C LEU A 122 -3.65 2.27 1.89
N ILE A 123 -2.87 3.33 1.60
CA ILE A 123 -2.93 4.58 2.36
C ILE A 123 -4.30 5.21 2.24
N ALA A 124 -4.82 5.30 1.00
CA ALA A 124 -6.13 5.90 0.76
C ALA A 124 -7.24 5.10 1.44
N HIS A 125 -7.25 3.77 1.29
CA HIS A 125 -8.19 2.88 1.96
C HIS A 125 -8.16 3.05 3.48
N GLY A 126 -6.99 2.90 4.11
CA GLY A 126 -6.82 3.04 5.55
C GLY A 126 -7.25 4.41 6.08
N THR A 127 -6.87 5.48 5.38
CA THR A 127 -7.22 6.85 5.78
C THR A 127 -8.71 7.12 5.61
N THR A 128 -9.29 6.74 4.47
CA THR A 128 -10.72 6.87 4.21
C THR A 128 -11.53 6.09 5.24
N GLY A 129 -11.11 4.87 5.56
CA GLY A 129 -11.73 4.07 6.60
C GLY A 129 -11.70 4.77 7.96
N ILE A 130 -10.53 5.19 8.43
CA ILE A 130 -10.41 5.92 9.71
C ILE A 130 -11.36 7.12 9.76
N VAL A 131 -11.36 7.96 8.72
CA VAL A 131 -12.20 9.17 8.68
C VAL A 131 -13.69 8.80 8.68
N THR A 132 -14.12 7.90 7.80
CA THR A 132 -15.55 7.57 7.63
C THR A 132 -16.12 6.81 8.82
N LYS A 133 -15.36 5.88 9.43
CA LYS A 133 -15.77 5.21 10.67
C LYS A 133 -15.85 6.19 11.84
N THR A 134 -14.91 7.14 11.94
CA THR A 134 -14.98 8.19 12.97
C THR A 134 -16.22 9.05 12.79
N LEU A 135 -16.51 9.51 11.57
CA LEU A 135 -17.70 10.28 11.25
C LEU A 135 -18.99 9.51 11.55
N PHE A 136 -19.01 8.21 11.27
CA PHE A 136 -20.13 7.34 11.61
C PHE A 136 -20.33 7.22 13.14
N LEU A 137 -19.27 6.95 13.89
CA LEU A 137 -19.34 6.78 15.36
C LEU A 137 -19.79 8.05 16.10
N ILE A 138 -19.54 9.24 15.54
CA ILE A 138 -20.05 10.50 16.10
C ILE A 138 -21.43 10.89 15.56
N GLY A 139 -22.06 10.04 14.74
CA GLY A 139 -23.39 10.26 14.17
C GLY A 139 -23.45 11.28 13.03
N ALA A 140 -22.31 11.64 12.43
CA ALA A 140 -22.25 12.65 11.37
C ALA A 140 -22.67 12.10 9.99
N ILE A 141 -22.48 10.81 9.74
CA ILE A 141 -22.89 10.14 8.50
C ILE A 141 -23.52 8.77 8.79
N PRO A 142 -24.46 8.28 7.97
CA PRO A 142 -24.89 6.89 8.01
C PRO A 142 -23.79 5.98 7.39
N LEU A 143 -23.66 4.76 7.91
CA LEU A 143 -22.82 3.72 7.31
C LEU A 143 -23.70 2.67 6.63
N GLU A 144 -23.62 2.60 5.31
CA GLU A 144 -24.23 1.55 4.51
C GLU A 144 -23.19 0.47 4.21
N LEU A 145 -23.48 -0.76 4.65
CA LEU A 145 -22.62 -1.91 4.45
C LEU A 145 -23.39 -2.94 3.63
N GLN A 146 -22.88 -3.22 2.43
CA GLN A 146 -23.43 -4.25 1.55
C GLN A 146 -22.82 -5.62 1.88
N GLY A 147 -23.55 -6.70 1.57
CA GLY A 147 -23.06 -8.09 1.74
C GLY A 147 -23.29 -8.74 3.11
N TRP A 148 -23.96 -8.03 4.04
CA TRP A 148 -24.31 -8.55 5.36
C TRP A 148 -25.82 -8.79 5.48
N ALA A 149 -26.19 -9.95 6.01
CA ALA A 149 -27.58 -10.28 6.36
C ALA A 149 -27.98 -9.65 7.71
N VAL A 150 -27.08 -9.69 8.69
CA VAL A 150 -27.23 -9.05 10.01
C VAL A 150 -25.86 -8.51 10.42
N ILE A 151 -25.79 -7.26 10.92
CA ILE A 151 -24.52 -6.69 11.37
C ILE A 151 -24.68 -5.68 12.51
N ASP A 152 -23.79 -5.78 13.50
CA ASP A 152 -23.55 -4.73 14.49
C ASP A 152 -22.53 -3.73 13.92
N LYS A 153 -23.05 -2.64 13.37
CA LYS A 153 -22.26 -1.61 12.68
C LYS A 153 -21.32 -0.86 13.63
N GLU A 154 -21.72 -0.65 14.88
CA GLU A 154 -20.92 0.09 15.86
C GLU A 154 -19.70 -0.72 16.28
N ARG A 155 -19.90 -2.00 16.64
CA ARG A 155 -18.78 -2.88 16.99
C ARG A 155 -17.84 -3.11 15.81
N LEU A 156 -18.39 -3.29 14.61
CA LEU A 156 -17.56 -3.38 13.41
C LEU A 156 -16.75 -2.10 13.20
N ALA A 157 -17.38 -0.92 13.28
CA ALA A 157 -16.67 0.34 13.07
C ALA A 157 -15.55 0.57 14.08
N VAL A 158 -15.75 0.21 15.35
CA VAL A 158 -14.71 0.27 16.38
C VAL A 158 -13.56 -0.69 16.05
N TRP A 159 -13.88 -1.94 15.70
CA TRP A 159 -12.86 -2.92 15.33
C TRP A 159 -12.06 -2.48 14.09
N ASP A 160 -12.73 -1.98 13.06
CA ASP A 160 -12.09 -1.46 11.86
C ASP A 160 -11.15 -0.30 12.21
N LEU A 161 -11.63 0.66 13.01
CA LEU A 161 -10.88 1.86 13.37
C LEU A 161 -9.59 1.56 14.14
N PHE A 162 -9.61 0.57 15.04
CA PHE A 162 -8.46 0.25 15.88
C PHE A 162 -7.57 -0.85 15.32
N PHE A 163 -8.10 -1.70 14.43
CA PHE A 163 -7.36 -2.86 13.91
C PHE A 163 -7.20 -2.83 12.39
N TYR A 164 -8.27 -2.95 11.60
CA TYR A 164 -8.16 -3.10 10.14
C TYR A 164 -7.56 -1.87 9.45
N GLU A 165 -8.09 -0.68 9.71
CA GLU A 165 -7.72 0.51 8.97
C GLU A 165 -6.29 0.99 9.29
N PRO A 166 -5.84 1.00 10.56
CA PRO A 166 -4.43 1.22 10.88
C PRO A 166 -3.52 0.20 10.22
N TRP A 167 -3.95 -1.07 10.10
CA TRP A 167 -3.16 -2.11 9.47
C TRP A 167 -2.87 -1.79 8.00
N PHE A 168 -3.89 -1.42 7.24
CA PHE A 168 -3.74 -1.04 5.83
C PHE A 168 -2.93 0.24 5.67
N LEU A 169 -3.17 1.25 6.50
CA LEU A 169 -2.42 2.51 6.47
C LEU A 169 -0.92 2.27 6.71
N ILE A 170 -0.58 1.51 7.75
CA ILE A 170 0.82 1.15 8.07
C ILE A 170 1.43 0.37 6.89
N MET A 171 0.73 -0.61 6.34
CA MET A 171 1.22 -1.38 5.18
C MET A 171 1.47 -0.49 3.96
N GLY A 172 0.59 0.46 3.70
CA GLY A 172 0.73 1.45 2.64
C GLY A 172 1.97 2.34 2.84
N ILE A 173 2.24 2.80 4.06
CA ILE A 173 3.44 3.57 4.39
C ILE A 173 4.71 2.72 4.23
N LEU A 174 4.73 1.50 4.77
CA LEU A 174 5.89 0.61 4.71
C LEU A 174 6.26 0.27 3.25
N SER A 175 5.26 -0.05 2.42
CA SER A 175 5.46 -0.31 0.99
C SER A 175 5.95 0.92 0.22
N GLY A 176 5.43 2.12 0.53
CA GLY A 176 5.90 3.38 -0.06
C GLY A 176 7.36 3.70 0.30
N LEU A 177 7.74 3.47 1.57
CA LEU A 177 9.13 3.63 2.01
C LEU A 177 10.07 2.61 1.38
N ALA A 178 9.64 1.35 1.25
CA ALA A 178 10.40 0.31 0.54
C ALA A 178 10.59 0.65 -0.94
N ALA A 179 9.56 1.18 -1.60
CA ALA A 179 9.64 1.68 -2.97
C ALA A 179 10.61 2.88 -3.09
N ALA A 180 10.60 3.79 -2.12
CA ALA A 180 11.52 4.93 -2.09
C ALA A 180 12.98 4.49 -1.93
N TYR A 181 13.26 3.52 -1.04
CA TYR A 181 14.57 2.89 -0.93
C TYR A 181 14.99 2.26 -2.26
N TYR A 182 14.10 1.46 -2.88
CA TYR A 182 14.37 0.80 -4.14
C TYR A 182 14.68 1.78 -5.28
N ALA A 183 13.98 2.91 -5.35
CA ALA A 183 14.25 3.96 -6.33
C ALA A 183 15.68 4.52 -6.18
N HIS A 184 16.15 4.75 -4.95
CA HIS A 184 17.55 5.15 -4.71
C HIS A 184 18.54 4.04 -5.06
N ALA A 185 18.27 2.80 -4.64
CA ALA A 185 19.14 1.64 -4.90
C ALA A 185 19.30 1.34 -6.40
N THR A 186 18.28 1.65 -7.20
CA THR A 186 18.29 1.51 -8.66
C THR A 186 18.77 2.76 -9.42
N GLY A 187 19.36 3.73 -8.72
CA GLY A 187 20.04 4.88 -9.31
C GLY A 187 19.11 5.95 -9.89
N VAL A 188 17.90 6.12 -9.36
CA VAL A 188 17.04 7.24 -9.75
C VAL A 188 17.71 8.56 -9.32
N MET A 189 17.86 9.49 -10.26
CA MET A 189 18.46 10.81 -9.99
C MET A 189 17.62 11.59 -8.97
N LEU A 190 18.29 12.32 -8.08
CA LEU A 190 17.65 13.03 -6.97
C LEU A 190 16.54 14.02 -7.39
N PRO A 191 16.67 14.83 -8.47
CA PRO A 191 15.60 15.72 -8.91
C PRO A 191 14.36 14.96 -9.38
N ARG A 192 14.54 13.84 -10.08
CA ARG A 192 13.43 12.98 -10.53
C ARG A 192 12.77 12.29 -9.35
N PHE A 193 13.54 11.82 -8.39
CA PHE A 193 13.02 11.24 -7.14
C PHE A 193 12.12 12.24 -6.41
N ARG A 194 12.57 13.48 -6.22
CA ARG A 194 11.76 14.55 -5.60
C ARG A 194 10.44 14.77 -6.33
N GLN A 195 10.48 14.90 -7.66
CA GLN A 195 9.28 15.06 -8.48
C GLN A 195 8.32 13.87 -8.34
N TRP A 196 8.84 12.64 -8.28
CA TRP A 196 8.04 11.45 -8.10
C TRP A 196 7.38 11.40 -6.72
N VAL A 197 8.10 11.75 -5.65
CA VAL A 197 7.56 11.83 -4.30
C VAL A 197 6.44 12.85 -4.22
N ILE A 198 6.64 14.05 -4.78
CA ILE A 198 5.60 15.10 -4.81
C ILE A 198 4.35 14.61 -5.56
N ARG A 199 4.53 14.04 -6.76
CA ARG A 199 3.41 13.49 -7.55
C ARG A 199 2.69 12.37 -6.81
N PHE A 200 3.43 11.48 -6.16
CA PHE A 200 2.87 10.39 -5.36
C PHE A 200 2.01 10.93 -4.23
N VAL A 201 2.52 11.88 -3.44
CA VAL A 201 1.76 12.49 -2.34
C VAL A 201 0.51 13.19 -2.87
N VAL A 202 0.59 13.95 -3.96
CA VAL A 202 -0.57 14.60 -4.58
C VAL A 202 -1.61 13.57 -5.02
N ILE A 203 -1.19 12.49 -5.70
CA ILE A 203 -2.10 11.43 -6.15
C ILE A 203 -2.79 10.75 -4.95
N VAL A 204 -2.03 10.40 -3.90
CA VAL A 204 -2.58 9.77 -2.69
C VAL A 204 -3.58 10.69 -2.00
N SER A 205 -3.26 11.97 -1.85
CA SER A 205 -4.17 12.95 -1.25
C SER A 205 -5.45 13.11 -2.05
N LEU A 206 -5.36 13.26 -3.38
CA LEU A 206 -6.52 13.39 -4.27
C LEU A 206 -7.39 12.13 -4.24
N LEU A 207 -6.77 10.95 -4.32
CA LEU A 207 -7.47 9.68 -4.22
C LEU A 207 -8.19 9.54 -2.88
N THR A 208 -7.52 9.86 -1.77
CA THR A 208 -8.10 9.77 -0.42
C THR A 208 -9.29 10.72 -0.28
N LEU A 209 -9.15 11.97 -0.74
CA LEU A 209 -10.23 12.95 -0.74
C LEU A 209 -11.42 12.49 -1.59
N LEU A 210 -11.14 11.93 -2.78
CA LEU A 210 -12.18 11.39 -3.67
C LEU A 210 -12.95 10.25 -2.99
N LEU A 211 -12.26 9.30 -2.36
CA LEU A 211 -12.91 8.19 -1.67
C LEU A 211 -13.73 8.65 -0.46
N ILE A 212 -13.20 9.58 0.35
CA ILE A 212 -13.94 10.18 1.46
C ILE A 212 -15.19 10.89 0.94
N ALA A 213 -15.05 11.75 -0.08
CA ALA A 213 -16.18 12.46 -0.68
C ALA A 213 -17.21 11.49 -1.26
N SER A 214 -16.78 10.39 -1.89
CA SER A 214 -17.71 9.40 -2.45
C SER A 214 -18.59 8.74 -1.39
N ILE A 215 -18.06 8.51 -0.19
CA ILE A 215 -18.80 7.90 0.92
C ILE A 215 -19.69 8.95 1.59
N VAL A 216 -19.13 10.13 1.91
CA VAL A 216 -19.85 11.19 2.63
C VAL A 216 -21.03 11.75 1.82
N PHE A 217 -20.85 11.92 0.51
CA PHE A 217 -21.89 12.49 -0.36
C PHE A 217 -22.67 11.44 -1.16
N GLY A 218 -22.42 10.15 -0.95
CA GLY A 218 -23.17 9.08 -1.61
C GLY A 218 -23.00 9.02 -3.13
N PHE A 219 -21.85 9.45 -3.67
CA PHE A 219 -21.58 9.40 -5.12
C PHE A 219 -21.51 7.97 -5.68
N SER A 220 -21.52 6.93 -4.84
CA SER A 220 -21.54 5.52 -5.26
C SER A 220 -22.72 5.20 -6.20
N ASN A 221 -23.86 5.86 -6.01
CA ASN A 221 -25.05 5.66 -6.87
C ASN A 221 -24.93 6.36 -8.25
N ILE A 222 -23.95 7.26 -8.43
CA ILE A 222 -23.74 8.02 -9.67
C ILE A 222 -22.60 7.40 -10.52
N LEU A 223 -21.71 6.63 -9.90
CA LEU A 223 -20.55 6.00 -10.56
C LEU A 223 -20.77 4.52 -10.94
N SER A 224 -21.96 3.96 -10.70
CA SER A 224 -22.36 2.66 -11.24
C SER A 224 -22.67 2.80 -12.74
N PHE A 225 -21.63 2.69 -13.57
CA PHE A 225 -21.76 2.41 -15.01
C PHE A 225 -21.89 0.90 -15.25
#